data_AF-A0A3D1BQ59-F1
#
_entry.id   AF-A0A3D1BQ59-F1
#
_cell.length_a   1.000
_cell.length_b   1.000
_cell.length_c   1.000
_cell.angle_alpha   90.00
_cell.angle_beta   90.00
_cell.angle_gamma   90.00
#
_symmetry.space_group_name_H-M   'P 1'
#
loop_
_entity.id
_entity.type
_entity.pdbx_description
1 polymer ?
#
loop_
_entity_poly.entity_id
_entity_poly.type
_entity_poly.pdbx_seq_one_letter_code
_entity_poly.pdbx_strand_id
1 'polypeptide(L)' 'MSSVLLQFQVSDPNLIIIDSLVTTLKYCINDTVRAWEEKYFNGLKNAANYNIIGNRLTIETISNLDLIFKAD' A
#
# COMPACT_ATOMS: atom_id res chain seq x y z
N MET A 1 12.46 18.72 11.00
CA MET A 1 11.65 17.53 11.31
C MET A 1 10.93 17.16 10.03
N SER A 2 11.41 16.16 9.30
CA SER A 2 10.82 15.76 8.02
C SER A 2 9.87 14.59 8.27
N SER A 3 8.57 14.87 8.27
CA SER A 3 7.56 13.81 8.14
C SER A 3 7.69 13.29 6.71
N VAL A 4 8.35 12.14 6.55
CA VAL A 4 8.42 11.51 5.23
C VAL A 4 7.04 10.95 4.93
N LEU A 5 6.26 11.75 4.20
CA LEU A 5 5.05 11.30 3.53
C LEU A 5 5.47 10.28 2.47
N LEU A 6 4.77 9.14 2.45
CA LEU A 6 4.81 8.13 1.39
C LEU A 6 4.97 8.79 0.01
N GLN A 7 6.05 8.48 -0.71
CA GLN A 7 6.23 8.91 -2.10
C GLN A 7 5.75 7.80 -3.03
N PHE A 8 4.84 8.15 -3.94
CA PHE A 8 4.36 7.26 -4.99
C PHE A 8 4.41 7.97 -6.34
N GLN A 9 4.54 7.18 -7.40
CA GLN A 9 4.50 7.63 -8.78
C GLN A 9 3.48 6.81 -9.55
N VAL A 10 2.72 7.48 -10.40
CA VAL A 10 1.75 6.86 -11.31
C VAL A 10 2.22 7.12 -12.74
N SER A 11 2.20 6.09 -13.57
CA SER A 11 2.55 6.17 -14.99
C SER A 11 1.50 5.47 -15.86
N ASP A 12 1.40 5.91 -17.11
CA ASP A 12 0.51 5.31 -18.12
C ASP A 12 1.16 4.03 -18.69
N PRO A 13 0.46 2.88 -18.81
CA PRO A 13 -0.94 2.61 -18.46
C PRO A 13 -1.07 1.93 -17.09
N ASN A 14 -1.55 2.70 -16.10
CA ASN A 14 -1.95 2.25 -14.76
C ASN A 14 -0.84 1.64 -13.89
N LEU A 15 0.42 1.96 -14.15
CA LEU A 15 1.52 1.55 -13.29
C LEU A 15 1.55 2.44 -12.04
N ILE A 16 1.67 1.83 -10.86
CA ILE A 16 1.94 2.53 -9.61
C ILE A 16 3.24 2.00 -8.99
N ILE A 17 4.14 2.91 -8.63
CA ILE A 17 5.40 2.60 -7.95
C ILE A 17 5.41 3.33 -6.62
N ILE A 18 5.80 2.64 -5.56
CA ILE A 18 5.89 3.18 -4.20
C ILE A 18 7.34 3.07 -3.73
N ASP A 19 8.07 4.19 -3.80
CA ASP A 19 9.53 4.22 -3.65
C ASP A 19 10.01 4.16 -2.19
N SER A 20 9.34 4.89 -1.29
CA SER A 20 9.75 4.98 0.12
C SER A 20 8.58 4.76 1.07
N LEU A 21 8.63 3.63 1.77
CA LEU A 21 7.76 3.33 2.90
C LEU A 21 8.50 3.68 4.19
N VAL A 22 7.98 4.69 4.89
CA VAL A 22 8.46 5.05 6.23
C VAL A 22 7.45 4.57 7.25
N THR A 23 7.93 3.80 8.22
CA THR A 23 7.12 3.23 9.30
C THR A 23 7.62 3.75 10.64
N THR A 24 6.72 3.91 11.61
CA THR A 24 7.07 4.39 12.95
C THR A 24 7.38 3.25 13.93
N LEU A 25 7.48 2.00 13.45
CA LEU A 25 7.75 0.79 14.23
C LEU A 25 6.93 0.70 15.54
N LYS A 26 5.62 0.98 15.48
CA LYS A 26 4.78 0.94 16.68
C LYS A 26 4.67 -0.49 17.19
N TYR A 27 5.02 -0.70 18.46
CA TYR A 27 4.78 -1.98 19.13
C TYR A 27 3.30 -2.08 19.54
N CYS A 28 2.51 -2.79 18.73
CA CYS A 28 1.17 -3.21 19.10
C CYS A 28 1.26 -4.55 19.83
N ILE A 29 0.69 -4.66 21.05
CA ILE A 29 0.59 -5.92 21.81
C ILE A 29 -0.22 -6.97 21.03
N ASN A 30 -1.14 -6.52 20.17
CA ASN A 30 -1.94 -7.39 19.33
C ASN A 30 -1.16 -7.84 18.09
N ASP A 31 -0.76 -9.12 18.08
CA ASP A 31 -0.03 -9.76 16.98
C ASP A 31 -0.78 -9.71 15.64
N THR A 32 -2.12 -9.74 15.65
CA THR A 32 -2.92 -9.67 14.42
C THR A 32 -2.77 -8.32 13.73
N VAL A 33 -2.80 -7.23 14.48
CA VAL A 33 -2.64 -5.87 13.92
C VAL A 33 -1.24 -5.69 13.34
N ARG A 34 -0.22 -6.21 14.03
CA ARG A 34 1.17 -6.20 13.52
C ARG A 34 1.32 -7.01 12.23
N ALA A 35 0.72 -8.19 12.17
CA ALA A 35 0.73 -9.01 10.96
C ALA A 35 0.00 -8.33 9.79
N TRP A 36 -1.06 -7.58 10.05
CA TRP A 36 -1.77 -6.80 9.02
C TRP A 36 -0.94 -5.61 8.53
N GLU A 37 -0.26 -4.90 9.43
CA GLU A 37 0.66 -3.82 9.07
C GLU A 37 1.79 -4.35 8.16
N GLU A 38 2.41 -5.48 8.52
CA GLU A 38 3.43 -6.12 7.70
C GLU A 38 2.91 -6.53 6.32
N LYS A 39 1.73 -7.16 6.26
CA LYS A 39 1.09 -7.54 4.99
C LYS A 39 0.77 -6.32 4.12
N TYR A 40 0.26 -5.24 4.72
CA TYR A 40 -0.04 -4.01 4.02
C TYR A 40 1.22 -3.40 3.40
N PHE A 41 2.29 -3.25 4.18
CA PHE A 41 3.55 -2.71 3.67
C PHE A 41 4.19 -3.61 2.62
N ASN A 42 4.13 -4.93 2.79
CA ASN A 42 4.61 -5.85 1.77
C ASN A 42 3.78 -5.75 0.47
N GLY A 43 2.46 -5.58 0.57
CA GLY A 43 1.61 -5.31 -0.58
C GLY A 43 2.03 -4.05 -1.33
N LEU A 44 2.23 -2.94 -0.62
CA LEU A 44 2.65 -1.67 -1.23
C LEU A 44 4.02 -1.75 -1.91
N LYS A 45 5.00 -2.47 -1.34
CA LYS A 45 6.32 -2.71 -1.98
C LYS A 45 6.20 -3.47 -3.30
N ASN A 46 5.19 -4.31 -3.41
CA ASN A 46 4.96 -5.19 -4.55
C ASN A 46 3.86 -4.63 -5.46
N ALA A 47 3.38 -3.41 -5.23
CA ALA A 47 2.36 -2.79 -6.07
C ALA A 47 2.88 -2.70 -7.51
N ALA A 48 2.04 -3.10 -8.45
CA ALA A 48 2.39 -3.17 -9.87
C ALA A 48 1.39 -2.39 -10.71
N ASN A 49 0.10 -2.58 -10.43
CA ASN A 49 -0.97 -1.98 -11.21
C ASN A 49 -2.04 -1.44 -10.26
N TYR A 50 -2.82 -0.49 -10.74
CA TYR A 50 -4.00 -0.04 -10.03
C TYR A 50 -5.19 0.09 -10.96
N ASN A 51 -6.37 -0.11 -10.39
CA ASN A 51 -7.62 0.07 -11.09
C ASN A 51 -8.62 0.78 -10.19
N ILE A 52 -9.33 1.76 -10.76
CA ILE A 52 -10.35 2.53 -10.05
C ILE A 52 -11.68 2.27 -10.74
N ILE A 53 -12.64 1.69 -10.00
CA ILE A 53 -14.00 1.46 -10.47
C ILE A 53 -14.97 2.07 -9.46
N GLY A 54 -15.68 3.11 -9.88
CA GLY A 54 -16.58 3.86 -8.98
C GLY A 54 -15.79 4.47 -7.82
N ASN A 55 -16.13 4.08 -6.59
CA ASN A 55 -15.44 4.50 -5.37
C ASN A 55 -14.46 3.44 -4.82
N ARG A 56 -14.11 2.43 -5.63
CA ARG A 56 -13.18 1.37 -5.23
C ARG A 56 -11.86 1.50 -5.96
N LEU A 57 -10.77 1.56 -5.21
CA LEU A 57 -9.41 1.40 -5.70
C LEU A 57 -8.94 -0.03 -5.41
N THR A 58 -8.48 -0.72 -6.44
CA THR A 58 -7.75 -1.99 -6.32
C THR A 58 -6.31 -1.75 -6.73
N ILE A 59 -5.36 -2.06 -5.85
CA ILE A 59 -3.93 -2.13 -6.19
C ILE A 59 -3.59 -3.61 -6.33
N GLU A 60 -3.25 -4.00 -7.54
CA GLU A 60 -2.77 -5.33 -7.88
C GLU A 60 -1.28 -5.38 -7.59
N THR A 61 -0.85 -6.39 -6.84
CA THR A 61 0.56 -6.59 -6.52
C THR A 61 1.14 -7.73 -7.35
N ILE A 62 2.45 -7.78 -7.50
CA ILE A 62 3.13 -8.95 -8.10
C ILE A 62 3.03 -10.21 -7.22
N SER A 63 2.47 -10.10 -6.01
CA SER A 63 2.16 -11.22 -5.13
C SER A 63 0.67 -11.59 -5.23
N ASN A 64 0.25 -12.74 -4.69
CA ASN A 64 -1.17 -13.13 -4.64
C ASN A 64 -1.98 -12.34 -3.58
N LEU A 65 -1.73 -11.04 -3.45
CA LEU A 65 -2.37 -10.13 -2.50
C LEU A 65 -2.82 -8.88 -3.26
N ASP A 66 -4.11 -8.58 -3.21
CA ASP A 66 -4.64 -7.30 -3.68
C ASP A 66 -4.95 -6.40 -2.49
N LEU A 67 -4.62 -5.11 -2.62
CA LEU A 67 -5.03 -4.10 -1.65
C LEU A 67 -6.26 -3.38 -2.19
N ILE A 68 -7.39 -3.49 -1.46
CA ILE A 68 -8.67 -2.93 -1.88
C ILE A 68 -9.05 -1.81 -0.91
N PHE A 69 -9.27 -0.63 -1.46
CA PHE A 69 -9.68 0.57 -0.72
C PHE A 69 -11.03 1.03 -1.24
N LYS A 70 -11.86 1.53 -0.32
CA LYS A 70 -13.13 2.17 -0.62
C LYS A 70 -13.05 3.62 -0.18
N ALA A 71 -13.42 4.53 -1.07
CA ALA A 71 -13.69 5.91 -0.70
C ALA A 71 -15.12 6.00 -0.15
N ASP A 72 -15.25 6.47 1.08
CA ASP A 72 -16.53 6.84 1.71
C ASP A 72 -16.84 8.33 1.49
#